data_AF-A0A9E0VEH5-F1
#
_entry.id   AF-A0A9E0VEH5-F1
#
_cell.length_a   1.000
_cell.length_b   1.000
_cell.length_c   1.000
_cell.angle_alpha   90.00
_cell.angle_beta   90.00
_cell.angle_gamma   90.00
#
_symmetry.space_group_name_H-M   'P 1'
#
loop_
_entity.id
_entity.type
_entity.pdbx_description
1 polymer ?
#
loop_
_entity_poly.entity_id
_entity_poly.type
_entity_poly.pdbx_seq_one_letter_code
_entity_poly.pdbx_strand_id
1 'polypeptide(L)' 'MEEFLKTLMGKKIDVSCGSNASFRGDVMDVKSGILFLRDDDEKVAYVAIDKIAVICEVREHQSRPGFVS' A
#
# COMPACT_ATOMS: atom_id res chain seq x y z
N MET A 1 -3.18 0.87 15.10
CA MET A 1 -2.75 0.80 13.69
C MET A 1 -3.91 0.52 12.75
N GLU A 2 -4.81 -0.44 13.06
CA GLU A 2 -6.00 -0.69 12.23
C GLU A 2 -6.85 0.56 11.95
N GLU A 3 -7.23 1.31 12.98
CA GLU A 3 -8.06 2.52 12.80
C GLU A 3 -7.39 3.56 11.89
N PHE A 4 -6.06 3.67 11.94
CA PHE A 4 -5.32 4.54 11.03
C PHE A 4 -5.37 4.02 9.59
N LEU A 5 -5.10 2.72 9.37
CA LEU A 5 -5.17 2.10 8.05
C LEU A 5 -6.57 2.20 7.43
N LYS A 6 -7.63 2.13 8.24
CA LYS A 6 -9.02 2.35 7.80
C LYS A 6 -9.24 3.78 7.24
N THR A 7 -8.49 4.78 7.71
CA THR A 7 -8.55 6.13 7.13
C THR A 7 -7.87 6.23 5.76
N LEU A 8 -7.08 5.22 5.38
CA LEU A 8 -6.36 5.14 4.11
C LEU A 8 -7.10 4.29 3.07
N MET A 9 -8.32 3.82 3.36
CA MET A 9 -9.15 3.06 2.43
C MET A 9 -9.27 3.78 1.08
N GLY A 10 -9.03 3.03 -0.01
CA GLY A 10 -9.03 3.55 -1.37
C GLY A 10 -7.81 4.40 -1.75
N LYS A 11 -6.81 4.56 -0.86
CA LYS A 11 -5.53 5.18 -1.20
C LYS A 11 -4.50 4.13 -1.58
N LYS A 12 -3.62 4.50 -2.50
CA LYS A 12 -2.41 3.76 -2.85
C LYS A 12 -1.31 4.00 -1.82
N ILE A 13 -0.80 2.94 -1.23
CA ILE A 13 0.24 2.99 -0.20
C ILE A 13 1.37 2.00 -0.48
N ASP A 14 2.55 2.31 0.06
CA ASP A 14 3.68 1.40 0.18
C ASP A 14 3.76 0.87 1.62
N VAL A 15 3.90 -0.44 1.75
CA VAL A 15 4.00 -1.14 3.04
C VAL A 15 5.26 -2.00 3.03
N SER A 16 6.12 -1.82 4.04
CA SER A 16 7.31 -2.64 4.24
C SER A 16 7.16 -3.54 5.47
N CYS A 17 7.41 -4.84 5.27
CA CYS A 17 7.38 -5.89 6.28
C CYS A 17 8.80 -6.42 6.51
N GLY A 18 9.66 -5.62 7.13
CA GLY A 18 11.06 -5.97 7.38
C GLY A 18 11.94 -5.89 6.12
N SER A 19 13.04 -6.64 6.10
CA SER A 19 14.18 -6.40 5.19
C SER A 19 13.90 -6.66 3.71
N ASN A 20 13.05 -7.64 3.36
CA ASN A 20 12.93 -8.11 1.97
C ASN A 20 11.48 -8.17 1.44
N ALA A 21 10.51 -7.61 2.17
CA ALA A 21 9.11 -7.65 1.75
C ALA A 21 8.54 -6.23 1.72
N SER A 22 8.27 -5.73 0.51
CA SER A 22 7.57 -4.46 0.29
C SER A 22 6.42 -4.67 -0.68
N PHE A 23 5.25 -4.15 -0.34
CA PHE A 23 4.05 -4.22 -1.16
C PHE A 23 3.55 -2.81 -1.46
N ARG A 24 3.16 -2.58 -2.71
CA ARG A 24 2.49 -1.35 -3.15
C ARG A 24 1.09 -1.72 -3.61
N GLY A 25 0.09 -0.95 -3.18
CA GLY A 25 -1.27 -1.18 -3.64
C GLY A 25 -2.31 -0.30 -2.97
N ASP A 26 -3.54 -0.41 -3.44
CA ASP A 26 -4.69 0.28 -2.89
C ASP A 26 -5.22 -0.45 -1.64
N VAL A 27 -5.52 0.32 -0.60
CA VAL A 27 -6.11 -0.23 0.63
C VAL A 27 -7.57 -0.60 0.37
N MET A 28 -7.83 -1.90 0.32
CA MET A 28 -9.15 -2.46 0.01
C MET A 28 -10.00 -2.75 1.23
N ASP A 29 -9.38 -3.18 2.33
CA ASP A 29 -10.04 -3.54 3.59
C ASP A 29 -8.99 -3.64 4.72
N VAL A 30 -9.46 -3.51 5.96
CA VAL A 30 -8.67 -3.69 7.17
C VAL A 30 -9.54 -4.41 8.20
N LYS A 31 -9.24 -5.69 8.44
CA LYS A 31 -10.00 -6.50 9.40
C LYS A 31 -9.15 -7.55 10.07
N SER A 32 -9.43 -7.77 11.36
CA SER A 32 -8.86 -8.88 12.15
C SER A 32 -7.32 -8.94 12.10
N GLY A 33 -6.64 -7.78 12.18
CA GLY A 33 -5.19 -7.71 12.14
C GLY A 33 -4.57 -7.83 10.74
N ILE A 34 -5.38 -7.87 9.67
CA ILE A 34 -4.93 -8.03 8.28
C ILE A 34 -5.29 -6.80 7.45
N LEU A 35 -4.31 -6.30 6.71
CA LEU A 35 -4.42 -5.26 5.70
C LEU A 35 -4.53 -5.93 4.31
N PHE A 36 -5.53 -5.51 3.54
CA PHE A 36 -5.82 -6.03 2.21
C PHE A 36 -5.37 -4.99 1.19
N LEU A 37 -4.34 -5.31 0.41
CA LEU A 37 -3.81 -4.45 -0.63
C LEU A 37 -4.11 -5.03 -2.00
N ARG A 38 -4.57 -4.21 -2.93
CA ARG A 38 -4.68 -4.58 -4.34
C ARG A 38 -3.53 -3.95 -5.12
N ASP A 39 -2.74 -4.77 -5.82
CA ASP A 39 -1.68 -4.28 -6.69
C ASP A 39 -2.20 -3.89 -8.09
N ASP A 40 -1.31 -3.37 -8.94
CA ASP A 40 -1.63 -2.93 -10.29
C ASP A 40 -2.05 -4.09 -11.23
N ASP A 41 -1.81 -5.35 -10.84
CA ASP A 41 -2.25 -6.56 -11.55
C ASP A 41 -3.62 -7.09 -11.07
N GLU A 42 -4.34 -6.31 -10.26
CA GLU A 42 -5.60 -6.69 -9.59
C GLU A 42 -5.44 -7.87 -8.60
N LYS A 43 -4.21 -8.22 -8.20
CA LYS A 43 -3.97 -9.27 -7.21
C LYS A 43 -4.09 -8.69 -5.81
N VAL A 44 -4.64 -9.50 -4.90
CA VAL A 44 -4.81 -9.11 -3.50
C VAL A 44 -3.68 -9.70 -2.66
N ALA A 45 -2.91 -8.83 -2.02
CA ALA A 45 -1.95 -9.18 -0.99
C ALA A 45 -2.58 -9.01 0.40
N TYR A 46 -2.30 -9.98 1.29
CA TYR A 46 -2.72 -9.96 2.69
C TYR A 46 -1.51 -9.72 3.57
N VAL A 47 -1.51 -8.59 4.28
CA VAL A 47 -0.39 -8.18 5.12
C VAL A 47 -0.81 -8.20 6.59
N ALA A 48 -0.10 -8.95 7.40
CA ALA A 48 -0.31 -8.93 8.84
C ALA A 48 0.16 -7.60 9.42
N ILE A 49 -0.73 -6.90 10.12
CA ILE A 49 -0.49 -5.53 10.61
C ILE A 49 0.64 -5.49 11.65
N ASP A 50 0.83 -6.57 12.40
CA ASP A 50 1.93 -6.71 13.37
C ASP A 50 3.31 -6.80 12.73
N LYS A 51 3.40 -7.06 11.41
CA LYS A 51 4.65 -7.11 10.64
C LYS A 51 4.97 -5.80 9.93
N ILE A 52 4.07 -4.84 9.96
CA ILE A 52 4.25 -3.57 9.26
C ILE A 52 5.27 -2.73 10.02
N ALA A 53 6.43 -2.50 9.39
CA ALA A 53 7.45 -1.63 9.94
C ALA A 53 7.14 -0.15 9.64
N VAL A 54 6.76 0.15 8.39
CA VAL A 54 6.49 1.50 7.89
C VAL A 54 5.39 1.46 6.83
N ILE A 55 4.57 2.51 6.78
CA ILE A 55 3.56 2.78 5.74
C ILE A 55 3.82 4.17 5.18
N CYS A 56 3.83 4.30 3.85
CA CYS A 56 3.95 5.57 3.15
C CYS A 56 2.76 5.77 2.20
N GLU A 57 2.05 6.90 2.28
CA GLU A 57 1.09 7.29 1.25
C GLU A 57 1.83 7.68 -0.03
N VAL A 58 1.43 7.10 -1.16
CA VAL A 58 2.05 7.40 -2.45
C VAL A 58 1.16 8.37 -3.21
N ARG A 59 1.72 9.49 -3.66
CA ARG A 59 1.11 10.33 -4.69
C ARG A 59 1.63 9.83 -6.02
N GLU A 60 0.76 9.38 -6.91
CA GLU A 60 1.18 9.14 -8.29
C GLU A 60 1.71 10.45 -8.86
N HIS A 61 3.00 10.47 -9.17
CA HIS A 61 3.57 11.58 -9.92
C HIS A 61 2.95 11.47 -11.31
N GLN A 62 2.09 12.42 -11.67
CA GLN A 62 1.73 12.59 -13.08
C GLN A 62 3.06 12.79 -13.81
N SER A 63 3.49 11.78 -14.56
CA SER A 63 4.58 11.90 -15.51
C SER A 63 4.25 13.10 -16.38
N ARG A 64 4.89 14.24 -16.13
CA ARG A 64 4.89 15.33 -17.11
C ARG A 64 5.63 14.74 -18.31
N PRO A 65 5.00 14.59 -19.48
CA PRO A 65 5.73 14.18 -20.68
C PRO A 65 6.71 15.31 -21.01
N GLY A 66 7.93 15.19 -20.48
CA GLY A 66 9.09 15.99 -20.87
C GLY A 66 9.81 15.23 -21.97
N PHE A 67 10.07 15.92 -23.08
CA PHE A 67 10.68 15.38 -24.29
C PHE A 67 11.85 14.43 -23.99
N VAL A 68 11.73 13.19 -24.49
CA VAL A 68 12.88 12.30 -24.67
C VAL A 68 13.68 12.87 -25.84
N SER A 69 14.91 13.31 -25.57
CA SER A 69 15.92 13.64 -26.57
C SER A 69 16.45 12.38 -27.26
#